data_AF-A0A5C3KB88-F1
#
_entry.id   AF-A0A5C3KB88-F1
#
_cell.length_a   1.000
_cell.length_b   1.000
_cell.length_c   1.000
_cell.angle_alpha   90.00
_cell.angle_beta   90.00
_cell.angle_gamma   90.00
#
_symmetry.space_group_name_H-M   'P 1'
#
loop_
_entity.id
_entity.type
_entity.pdbx_description
1 polymer ?
#
loop_
_entity_poly.entity_id
_entity_poly.type
_entity_poly.pdbx_seq_one_letter_code
_entity_poly.pdbx_strand_id
1 'polypeptide(L)'
;MPPKSQLILNGNIIDKLFEDIDQRMIMPSWVSPPPQDLGTKRGGKLTVDQWRTLATIFLVLTLVNLWGNGSPELKDQLDNFISLVIVTKYATKRRISTQDIAIVEENLVKYLEGLKTIYPRHNFTINHHTSLHLPQFLRCLGPTHSWWTFPFEQFNGIIQQINNNSKLGDILFST
;
A
#
# COMPACT_ATOMS: atom_id res chain seq x y z
N MET A 1 -4.30 25.83 15.99
CA MET A 1 -4.88 24.49 15.74
C MET A 1 -5.02 24.37 14.23
N PRO A 2 -4.25 23.53 13.52
CA PRO A 2 -4.35 23.46 12.07
C PRO A 2 -5.72 22.85 11.69
N PRO A 3 -6.38 23.36 10.63
CA PRO A 3 -7.66 22.81 10.17
C PRO A 3 -7.46 21.37 9.71
N LYS A 4 -8.45 20.50 10.00
CA LYS A 4 -8.48 19.10 9.56
C LYS A 4 -8.14 19.04 8.08
N SER A 5 -6.95 18.53 7.78
CA SER A 5 -6.53 18.18 6.43
C SER A 5 -7.65 17.39 5.76
N GLN A 6 -8.05 17.83 4.58
CA GLN A 6 -9.03 17.17 3.73
C GLN A 6 -8.47 15.78 3.35
N LEU A 7 -8.72 14.80 4.21
CA LEU A 7 -8.26 13.43 4.05
C LEU A 7 -8.95 12.85 2.82
N ILE A 8 -8.14 12.41 1.86
CA ILE A 8 -8.58 11.79 0.61
C ILE A 8 -9.47 10.57 0.89
N LEU A 9 -9.15 9.82 1.94
CA LEU A 9 -9.96 8.72 2.48
C LEU A 9 -10.69 9.22 3.72
N ASN A 10 -11.79 9.94 3.52
CA ASN A 10 -12.69 10.32 4.61
C ASN A 10 -13.68 9.18 4.92
N GLY A 11 -14.44 9.30 6.02
CA GLY A 11 -15.41 8.28 6.45
C GLY A 11 -16.39 7.89 5.34
N ASN A 12 -16.89 8.87 4.58
CA ASN A 12 -17.86 8.62 3.50
C ASN A 12 -17.30 7.72 2.39
N ILE A 13 -16.01 7.84 2.05
CA ILE A 13 -15.38 7.00 1.04
C ILE A 13 -15.16 5.58 1.58
N ILE A 14 -14.84 5.44 2.86
CA ILE A 14 -14.71 4.13 3.51
C ILE A 14 -16.07 3.43 3.62
N ASP A 15 -17.13 4.15 3.97
CA ASP A 15 -18.49 3.60 4.00
C ASP A 15 -18.91 3.14 2.60
N LYS A 16 -18.60 3.96 1.58
CA LYS A 16 -18.87 3.61 0.19
C LYS A 16 -18.07 2.41 -0.30
N LEU A 17 -16.81 2.30 0.12
CA LEU A 17 -15.96 1.15 -0.18
C LEU A 17 -16.61 -0.15 0.29
N PHE A 18 -17.08 -0.19 1.55
CA PHE A 18 -17.74 -1.38 2.07
C PHE A 18 -19.10 -1.65 1.39
N GLU A 19 -19.89 -0.61 1.09
CA GLU A 19 -21.12 -0.77 0.30
C GLU A 19 -20.84 -1.40 -1.08
N ASP A 20 -19.83 -0.91 -1.81
CA ASP A 20 -19.48 -1.43 -3.12
C ASP A 20 -18.94 -2.88 -3.02
N ILE A 21 -18.14 -3.20 -1.99
CA ILE A 21 -17.67 -4.57 -1.74
C ILE A 21 -18.84 -5.53 -1.52
N ASP A 22 -19.78 -5.17 -0.64
CA ASP A 22 -20.88 -6.05 -0.25
C ASP A 22 -21.94 -6.19 -1.33
N GLN A 23 -22.20 -5.13 -2.10
CA GLN A 23 -23.34 -5.07 -3.03
C GLN A 23 -22.97 -5.22 -4.50
N ARG A 24 -21.71 -4.95 -4.88
CA ARG A 24 -21.31 -4.80 -6.30
C ARG A 24 -20.10 -5.63 -6.71
N MET A 25 -19.37 -6.22 -5.77
CA MET A 25 -18.18 -7.02 -6.06
C MET A 25 -18.42 -8.50 -5.79
N ILE A 26 -18.04 -9.34 -6.76
CA ILE A 26 -17.94 -10.79 -6.58
C ILE A 26 -16.45 -11.10 -6.47
N MET A 27 -16.00 -11.47 -5.27
CA MET A 27 -14.59 -11.70 -5.00
C MET A 27 -14.19 -13.16 -5.30
N PRO A 28 -13.10 -13.38 -6.05
CA PRO A 28 -12.53 -14.72 -6.14
C PRO A 28 -11.91 -15.12 -4.79
N SER A 29 -11.88 -16.43 -4.52
CA SER A 29 -11.47 -16.99 -3.22
C SER A 29 -10.05 -16.64 -2.77
N TRP A 30 -9.18 -16.22 -3.68
CA TRP A 30 -7.80 -15.86 -3.39
C TRP A 30 -7.61 -14.38 -3.03
N VAL A 31 -8.66 -13.54 -3.09
CA VAL A 31 -8.62 -12.17 -2.61
C VAL A 31 -9.32 -12.07 -1.27
N SER A 32 -8.56 -11.71 -0.24
CA SER A 32 -9.14 -11.43 1.08
C SER A 32 -9.75 -10.02 1.09
N PRO A 33 -10.97 -9.83 1.64
CA PRO A 33 -11.55 -8.50 1.81
C PRO A 33 -10.72 -7.68 2.82
N PRO A 34 -10.80 -6.33 2.76
CA PRO A 34 -10.19 -5.50 3.77
C PRO A 34 -10.88 -5.72 5.14
N PRO A 35 -10.15 -5.54 6.27
CA PRO A 35 -10.76 -5.64 7.60
C PRO A 35 -11.93 -4.68 7.77
N GLN A 36 -13.05 -5.13 8.32
CA GLN A 36 -14.26 -4.30 8.51
C GLN A 36 -14.04 -3.09 9.41
N ASP A 37 -13.03 -3.15 10.26
CA ASP A 37 -12.64 -2.10 11.20
C ASP A 37 -11.52 -1.20 10.65
N LEU A 38 -11.36 -1.17 9.32
CA LEU A 38 -10.43 -0.31 8.58
C LEU A 38 -10.55 1.16 9.03
N GLY A 39 -9.42 1.76 9.40
CA GLY A 39 -9.37 3.17 9.84
C GLY A 39 -9.91 3.43 11.24
N THR A 40 -10.41 2.40 11.95
CA THR A 40 -10.79 2.51 13.36
C THR A 40 -9.61 2.20 14.28
N LYS A 41 -9.65 2.67 15.53
CA LYS A 41 -8.65 2.29 16.55
C LYS A 41 -8.63 0.79 16.87
N ARG A 42 -9.70 0.07 16.56
CA ARG A 42 -9.87 -1.36 16.86
C ARG A 42 -9.23 -2.27 15.82
N GLY A 43 -9.20 -1.85 14.54
CA GLY A 43 -8.69 -2.65 13.42
C GLY A 43 -7.18 -2.81 13.30
N GLY A 44 -6.43 -2.30 14.29
CA GLY A 44 -4.99 -2.43 14.31
C GLY A 44 -4.31 -1.81 13.08
N LYS A 45 -3.09 -2.27 12.79
CA LYS A 45 -2.35 -1.85 11.61
C LYS A 45 -2.57 -2.86 10.49
N LEU A 46 -2.91 -2.38 9.30
CA LEU A 46 -2.91 -3.22 8.11
C LEU A 46 -1.50 -3.71 7.80
N THR A 47 -1.40 -4.98 7.43
CA THR A 47 -0.17 -5.54 6.83
C THR A 47 0.08 -4.92 5.47
N VAL A 48 1.32 -5.00 4.97
CA VAL A 48 1.65 -4.44 3.65
C VAL A 48 0.87 -5.10 2.53
N ASP A 49 0.62 -6.41 2.61
CA ASP A 49 -0.16 -7.13 1.61
C ASP A 49 -1.64 -6.70 1.59
N GLN A 50 -2.21 -6.46 2.77
CA GLN A 50 -3.56 -5.90 2.90
C GLN A 50 -3.63 -4.48 2.33
N TRP A 51 -2.64 -3.62 2.62
CA TRP A 51 -2.56 -2.28 2.03
C TRP A 51 -2.50 -2.34 0.50
N ARG A 52 -1.67 -3.23 -0.05
CA ARG A 52 -1.56 -3.43 -1.50
C ARG A 52 -2.88 -3.86 -2.10
N THR A 53 -3.53 -4.87 -1.53
CA THR A 53 -4.81 -5.39 -2.03
C THR A 53 -5.91 -4.33 -1.96
N LEU A 54 -6.02 -3.63 -0.83
CA LEU A 54 -6.91 -2.49 -0.64
C LEU A 54 -6.70 -1.40 -1.70
N ALA A 55 -5.46 -0.95 -1.88
CA ALA A 55 -5.13 0.14 -2.79
C ALA A 55 -5.27 -0.23 -4.26
N THR A 56 -4.91 -1.45 -4.65
CA THR A 56 -4.82 -1.84 -6.07
C THR A 56 -6.10 -2.45 -6.64
N ILE A 57 -6.98 -2.97 -5.78
CA ILE A 57 -8.24 -3.59 -6.20
C ILE A 57 -9.41 -2.75 -5.73
N PHE A 58 -9.65 -2.74 -4.41
CA PHE A 58 -10.89 -2.22 -3.86
C PHE A 58 -11.02 -0.71 -4.04
N LEU A 59 -9.98 0.05 -3.67
CA LEU A 59 -9.97 1.51 -3.85
C LEU A 59 -10.00 1.91 -5.32
N VAL A 60 -9.35 1.17 -6.22
CA VAL A 60 -9.45 1.45 -7.67
C VAL A 60 -10.90 1.36 -8.13
N LEU A 61 -11.58 0.26 -7.80
CA LEU A 61 -12.96 0.05 -8.24
C LEU A 61 -13.91 1.10 -7.67
N THR A 62 -13.82 1.37 -6.37
CA THR A 62 -14.67 2.36 -5.70
C THR A 62 -14.39 3.79 -6.19
N LEU A 63 -13.12 4.19 -6.30
CA LEU A 63 -12.77 5.56 -6.71
C LEU A 63 -13.04 5.81 -8.19
N VAL A 64 -12.87 4.82 -9.07
CA VAL A 64 -13.26 4.95 -10.49
C VAL A 64 -14.78 5.16 -10.59
N ASN A 65 -15.57 4.42 -9.83
CA ASN A 65 -17.02 4.58 -9.80
C ASN A 65 -17.45 5.96 -9.24
N LEU A 66 -16.79 6.44 -8.18
CA LEU A 66 -17.12 7.72 -7.55
C LEU A 66 -16.64 8.94 -8.34
N TRP A 67 -15.42 8.90 -8.88
CA TRP A 67 -14.71 10.06 -9.39
C TRP A 67 -14.58 10.07 -10.92
N GLY A 68 -14.75 8.93 -11.59
CA GLY A 68 -14.58 8.80 -13.04
C GLY A 68 -15.50 9.69 -13.88
N ASN A 69 -16.69 9.99 -13.36
CA ASN A 69 -17.66 10.93 -13.96
C ASN A 69 -17.85 12.21 -13.12
N GLY A 70 -16.94 12.47 -12.17
CA GLY A 70 -16.99 13.62 -11.28
C GLY A 70 -16.51 14.92 -11.95
N SER A 71 -16.30 15.94 -11.12
CA SER A 71 -15.69 17.21 -11.54
C SER A 71 -14.25 17.01 -12.03
N PRO A 72 -13.69 17.96 -12.80
CA PRO A 72 -12.29 17.89 -13.24
C PRO A 72 -11.32 17.65 -12.09
N GLU A 73 -11.53 18.26 -10.92
CA GLU A 73 -10.67 18.10 -9.74
C GLU A 73 -10.71 16.68 -9.17
N LEU A 74 -11.86 16.01 -9.22
CA LEU A 74 -11.98 14.61 -8.80
C LEU A 74 -11.30 13.67 -9.80
N LYS A 75 -11.32 14.01 -11.09
CA LYS A 75 -10.60 13.26 -12.12
C LYS A 75 -9.09 13.41 -11.95
N ASP A 76 -8.60 14.61 -11.68
CA ASP A 76 -7.18 14.82 -11.38
C ASP A 76 -6.73 14.01 -10.14
N GLN A 77 -7.57 13.96 -9.10
CA GLN A 77 -7.33 13.11 -7.92
C GLN A 77 -7.30 11.62 -8.27
N LEU A 78 -8.22 11.17 -9.12
CA LEU A 78 -8.27 9.79 -9.59
C LEU A 78 -7.03 9.45 -10.41
N ASP A 79 -6.65 10.27 -11.38
CA ASP A 79 -5.49 10.05 -12.25
C ASP A 79 -4.18 10.03 -11.45
N ASN A 80 -4.07 10.92 -10.46
CA ASN A 80 -2.95 10.92 -9.53
C ASN A 80 -2.90 9.62 -8.69
N PHE A 81 -4.04 9.15 -8.21
CA PHE A 81 -4.13 7.87 -7.49
C PHE A 81 -3.80 6.67 -8.40
N ILE A 82 -4.30 6.66 -9.63
CA ILE A 82 -4.01 5.60 -10.62
C ILE A 82 -2.51 5.54 -10.93
N SER A 83 -1.83 6.69 -11.02
CA SER A 83 -0.36 6.73 -11.19
C SER A 83 0.36 5.99 -10.05
N LEU A 84 -0.07 6.19 -8.79
CA LEU A 84 0.46 5.45 -7.63
C LEU A 84 0.17 3.94 -7.69
N VAL A 85 -1.02 3.56 -8.16
CA VAL A 85 -1.40 2.15 -8.35
C VAL A 85 -0.53 1.49 -9.42
N ILE A 86 -0.26 2.18 -10.53
CA ILE A 86 0.64 1.71 -11.59
C ILE A 86 2.03 1.48 -11.04
N VAL A 87 2.60 2.45 -10.32
CA VAL A 87 3.90 2.31 -9.65
C VAL A 87 3.93 1.06 -8.77
N THR A 88 2.92 0.89 -7.92
CA THR A 88 2.82 -0.26 -6.99
C THR A 88 2.78 -1.59 -7.76
N LYS A 89 1.96 -1.68 -8.81
CA LYS A 89 1.79 -2.89 -9.61
C LYS A 89 3.06 -3.29 -10.35
N TYR A 90 3.76 -2.32 -10.95
CA TYR A 90 4.95 -2.61 -11.75
C TYR A 90 6.20 -2.82 -10.90
N ALA A 91 6.38 -2.06 -9.82
CA ALA A 91 7.51 -2.23 -8.90
C ALA A 91 7.48 -3.59 -8.18
N THR A 92 6.29 -4.14 -7.93
CA THR A 92 6.13 -5.44 -7.25
C THR A 92 6.08 -6.65 -8.19
N LYS A 93 6.37 -6.49 -9.48
CA LYS A 93 6.46 -7.64 -10.40
C LYS A 93 7.60 -8.57 -10.00
N ARG A 94 7.38 -9.89 -10.10
CA ARG A 94 8.41 -10.91 -9.83
C ARG A 94 9.54 -10.93 -10.87
N ARG A 95 9.27 -10.42 -12.07
CA ARG A 95 10.24 -10.22 -13.14
C ARG A 95 10.04 -8.80 -13.66
N ILE A 96 11.14 -8.09 -13.84
CA ILE A 96 11.11 -6.69 -14.26
C ILE A 96 11.97 -6.49 -15.49
N SER A 97 11.45 -5.75 -16.47
CA SER A 97 12.15 -5.34 -17.68
C SER A 97 12.51 -3.85 -17.63
N THR A 98 13.39 -3.39 -18.52
CA THR A 98 13.71 -1.95 -18.65
C THR A 98 12.47 -1.11 -18.95
N GLN A 99 11.52 -1.66 -19.72
CA GLN A 99 10.25 -1.00 -20.01
C GLN A 99 9.37 -0.85 -18.76
N ASP A 100 9.32 -1.90 -17.93
CA ASP A 100 8.58 -1.84 -16.66
C ASP A 100 9.16 -0.77 -15.73
N ILE A 101 10.49 -0.65 -15.69
CA ILE A 101 11.17 0.37 -14.88
C ILE A 101 10.85 1.78 -15.39
N ALA A 102 10.82 1.98 -16.71
CA ALA A 102 10.45 3.26 -17.29
C ALA A 102 9.00 3.65 -16.93
N ILE A 103 8.07 2.69 -16.95
CA ILE A 103 6.69 2.91 -16.50
C ILE A 103 6.64 3.32 -15.03
N VAL A 104 7.41 2.65 -14.15
CA VAL A 104 7.49 3.01 -12.73
C VAL A 104 8.01 4.44 -12.56
N GLU A 105 9.10 4.79 -13.23
CA GLU A 105 9.73 6.10 -13.14
C GLU A 105 8.79 7.23 -13.60
N GLU A 106 8.18 7.07 -14.78
CA GLU A 106 7.24 8.04 -15.34
C GLU A 106 6.03 8.26 -14.42
N ASN A 107 5.41 7.18 -13.95
CA ASN A 107 4.20 7.29 -13.13
C ASN A 107 4.51 7.78 -11.71
N LEU A 108 5.71 7.52 -11.19
CA LEU A 108 6.11 8.05 -9.89
C LEU A 108 6.31 9.56 -9.93
N VAL A 109 6.94 10.08 -10.99
CA VAL A 109 7.06 11.53 -11.19
C VAL A 109 5.68 12.16 -11.34
N LYS A 110 4.80 11.61 -12.19
CA LYS A 110 3.41 12.07 -12.34
C LYS A 110 2.66 12.11 -11.01
N TYR A 111 2.78 11.06 -10.20
CA TYR A 111 2.16 11.00 -8.88
C TYR A 111 2.65 12.12 -7.94
N LEU A 112 3.96 12.38 -7.89
CA LEU A 112 4.50 13.37 -6.97
C LEU A 112 4.21 14.81 -7.43
N GLU A 113 4.26 15.07 -8.74
CA GLU A 113 3.88 16.36 -9.33
C GLU A 113 2.38 16.63 -9.18
N GLY A 114 1.54 15.61 -9.41
CA GLY A 114 0.10 15.67 -9.18
C GLY A 114 -0.22 15.90 -7.71
N LEU A 115 0.44 15.19 -6.79
CA LEU A 115 0.26 15.39 -5.35
C LEU A 115 0.59 16.84 -4.93
N LYS A 116 1.66 17.42 -5.47
CA LYS A 116 2.04 18.83 -5.22
C LYS A 116 0.99 19.80 -5.74
N THR A 117 0.45 19.54 -6.91
CA THR A 117 -0.54 20.40 -7.59
C THR A 117 -1.90 20.34 -6.90
N ILE A 118 -2.39 19.13 -6.62
CA ILE A 118 -3.72 18.88 -6.04
C ILE A 118 -3.75 19.25 -4.55
N TYR A 119 -2.65 19.02 -3.83
CA TYR A 119 -2.55 19.30 -2.40
C TYR A 119 -1.36 20.25 -2.10
N PRO A 120 -1.45 21.55 -2.40
CA PRO A 120 -0.34 22.50 -2.24
C PRO A 120 0.19 22.65 -0.81
N ARG A 121 -0.61 22.26 0.19
CA ARG A 121 -0.24 22.28 1.62
C ARG A 121 0.30 20.94 2.12
N HIS A 122 0.46 19.95 1.23
CA HIS A 122 1.01 18.65 1.60
C HIS A 122 2.51 18.76 1.86
N ASN A 123 2.94 18.25 3.02
CA ASN A 123 4.35 18.19 3.36
C ASN A 123 4.94 16.86 2.88
N PHE A 124 5.81 16.93 1.87
CA PHE A 124 6.54 15.77 1.40
C PHE A 124 7.44 15.22 2.51
N THR A 125 7.28 13.93 2.81
CA THR A 125 8.09 13.20 3.78
C THR A 125 9.31 12.54 3.12
N ILE A 126 10.26 12.06 3.94
CA ILE A 126 11.41 11.31 3.45
C ILE A 126 10.99 10.12 2.57
N ASN A 127 9.88 9.46 2.88
CA ASN A 127 9.37 8.33 2.08
C ASN A 127 9.06 8.73 0.63
N HIS A 128 8.57 9.95 0.40
CA HIS A 128 8.34 10.46 -0.95
C HIS A 128 9.67 10.65 -1.68
N HIS A 129 10.68 11.21 -1.02
CA HIS A 129 12.02 11.33 -1.59
C HIS A 129 12.65 9.95 -1.86
N THR A 130 12.60 9.03 -0.90
CA THR A 130 13.14 7.68 -1.04
C THR A 130 12.47 6.91 -2.17
N SER A 131 11.17 7.14 -2.40
CA SER A 131 10.46 6.50 -3.52
C SER A 131 11.06 6.88 -4.87
N LEU A 132 11.58 8.10 -5.05
CA LEU A 132 12.21 8.53 -6.31
C LEU A 132 13.45 7.71 -6.70
N HIS A 133 14.09 7.05 -5.73
CA HIS A 133 15.23 6.16 -5.98
C HIS A 133 14.80 4.73 -6.33
N LEU A 134 13.50 4.41 -6.26
CA LEU A 134 12.98 3.08 -6.58
C LEU A 134 13.36 2.61 -8.01
N PRO A 135 13.25 3.43 -9.08
CA PRO A 135 13.70 3.01 -10.40
C PRO A 135 15.19 2.65 -10.44
N GLN A 136 16.04 3.40 -9.74
CA GLN A 136 17.47 3.10 -9.66
C GLN A 136 17.72 1.76 -8.97
N PHE A 137 17.06 1.49 -7.84
CA PHE A 137 17.16 0.20 -7.16
C PHE A 137 16.67 -0.96 -8.02
N LEU A 138 15.59 -0.78 -8.77
CA LEU A 138 15.10 -1.79 -9.70
C LEU A 138 16.10 -2.10 -10.82
N ARG A 139 16.84 -1.10 -11.33
CA ARG A 139 17.90 -1.29 -12.34
C ARG A 139 19.11 -2.04 -11.75
N CYS A 140 19.52 -1.69 -10.53
CA CYS A 140 20.75 -2.21 -9.92
C CYS A 140 20.56 -3.58 -9.24
N LEU A 141 19.42 -3.77 -8.57
CA LEU A 141 19.18 -4.93 -7.69
C LEU A 141 18.11 -5.89 -8.27
N GLY A 142 17.45 -5.50 -9.35
CA GLY A 142 16.36 -6.25 -9.95
C GLY A 142 15.04 -6.12 -9.18
N PRO A 143 14.12 -7.09 -9.34
CA PRO A 143 12.78 -7.05 -8.74
C PRO A 143 12.78 -6.82 -7.23
N THR A 144 11.83 -6.03 -6.71
CA THR A 144 11.76 -5.69 -5.28
C THR A 144 11.74 -6.91 -4.35
N HIS A 145 11.14 -8.02 -4.79
CA HIS A 145 11.14 -9.27 -4.02
C HIS A 145 12.53 -9.84 -3.72
N SER A 146 13.57 -9.48 -4.50
CA SER A 146 14.93 -9.96 -4.31
C SER A 146 15.68 -9.27 -3.17
N TRP A 147 15.26 -8.06 -2.78
CA TRP A 147 16.01 -7.21 -1.84
C TRP A 147 15.12 -6.55 -0.78
N TRP A 148 13.81 -6.77 -0.81
CA TRP A 148 12.92 -6.26 0.23
C TRP A 148 13.19 -6.99 1.56
N THR A 149 13.17 -6.22 2.65
CA THR A 149 13.24 -6.65 4.04
C THR A 149 12.10 -7.56 4.51
N PHE A 150 11.05 -7.80 3.74
CA PHE A 150 9.88 -8.59 4.18
C PHE A 150 10.23 -10.02 4.68
N PRO A 151 11.11 -10.80 4.02
CA PRO A 151 11.55 -12.08 4.56
C PRO A 151 12.26 -11.92 5.91
N PHE A 152 13.04 -10.85 6.09
CA PHE A 152 13.74 -10.56 7.34
C PHE A 152 12.79 -10.09 8.45
N GLU A 153 11.71 -9.37 8.13
CA GLU A 153 10.64 -9.04 9.09
C GLU A 153 9.87 -10.29 9.52
N GLN A 154 9.63 -11.22 8.61
CA GLN A 154 9.05 -12.52 8.93
C GLN A 154 9.99 -13.34 9.84
N PHE A 155 11.30 -13.36 9.54
CA PHE A 155 12.31 -13.97 10.41
C PHE A 155 12.38 -13.28 11.78
N ASN A 156 12.29 -11.94 11.84
CA ASN A 156 12.24 -11.22 13.12
C ASN A 156 11.00 -11.61 13.93
N GLY A 157 9.84 -11.79 13.29
CA GLY A 157 8.64 -12.30 13.96
C GLY A 157 8.83 -13.72 14.50
N ILE A 158 9.44 -14.60 13.72
CA ILE A 158 9.79 -15.97 14.15
C ILE A 158 10.77 -15.92 15.34
N ILE A 159 11.81 -15.09 15.26
CA ILE A 159 12.80 -14.92 16.32
C ILE A 159 12.17 -14.33 17.59
N GLN A 160 11.22 -13.39 17.47
CA GLN A 160 10.47 -12.85 18.60
C GLN A 160 9.56 -13.89 19.27
N GLN A 161 9.14 -14.93 18.54
CA GLN A 161 8.36 -16.05 19.09
C GLN A 161 9.22 -17.13 19.74
N ILE A 162 10.54 -17.15 19.48
CA ILE A 162 11.48 -18.02 20.19
C ILE A 162 11.61 -17.48 21.60
N ASN A 163 11.14 -18.26 22.57
CA ASN A 163 11.18 -17.90 23.98
C ASN A 163 12.63 -17.82 24.45
N ASN A 164 13.19 -16.62 24.51
CA ASN A 164 14.56 -16.36 24.91
C ASN A 164 14.71 -16.34 26.45
N ASN A 165 13.96 -17.18 27.15
CA ASN A 165 14.25 -17.47 28.55
C ASN A 165 15.51 -18.32 28.53
N SER A 166 16.67 -17.73 28.80
CA SER A 166 17.99 -18.37 28.88
C SER A 166 18.11 -19.43 30.00
N LYS A 167 17.04 -20.19 30.25
CA LYS A 167 17.00 -21.38 31.08
C LYS A 167 17.46 -22.54 30.22
N LEU A 168 18.74 -22.89 30.33
CA LEU A 168 19.21 -24.23 30.00
C LEU A 168 18.30 -25.23 30.74
N GLY A 169 17.71 -26.16 29.98
CA GLY A 169 16.66 -27.03 30.47
C GLY A 169 17.04 -27.76 31.75
N ASP A 170 16.11 -27.78 32.69
CA ASP A 170 16.03 -28.84 33.69
C ASP A 170 15.77 -30.14 32.93
N ILE A 171 16.83 -30.82 32.50
CA ILE A 171 16.77 -32.20 32.05
C ILE A 171 16.49 -33.02 33.30
N LEU A 172 15.20 -33.12 33.65
CA LEU A 172 14.70 -34.06 34.64
C LEU A 172 14.91 -35.47 34.08
N PHE A 173 16.05 -36.08 34.42
CA PHE A 173 16.14 -37.54 34.49
C PHE A 173 15.30 -37.97 35.69
N SER A 174 14.04 -38.32 35.46
CA SER A 174 13.23 -39.05 36.43
C SER A 174 13.67 -40.52 36.41
N THR A 175 14.46 -40.91 37.41
CA THR A 175 14.55 -42.30 37.91
C THR A 175 13.75 -42.43 39.17
#